data_AF-A0A1W1GX21-F1
#
_entry.id   AF-A0A1W1GX21-F1
#
_cell.length_a   1.000
_cell.length_b   1.000
_cell.length_c   1.000
_cell.angle_alpha   90.00
_cell.angle_beta   90.00
_cell.angle_gamma   90.00
#
_symmetry.space_group_name_H-M   'P 1'
#
loop_
_entity.id
_entity.type
_entity.pdbx_description
1 polymer ?
#
loop_
_entity_poly.entity_id
_entity_poly.type
_entity_poly.pdbx_seq_one_letter_code
_entity_poly.pdbx_strand_id
1 'polypeptide(L)'
;MRLLCGTCKVTNTETEKTTEVKTNFLKSPTWENSEVNLNFLDEYQEGFTSSEYNSHLKKASDHNRGFYRDLLDEIIVACCAAENEQEIISFLHTYRAYERIAYAFPMIYAYKSRDYLGSFNDLKVWMADTKTDGSAGELAFFKRYLETVYDEDQLKVTTDLRFQGSEETRSRQFSLIRNQILKWQNGFSTEATVENQVLSVPFKELHTLLLTVRNRYFHQMSGRTDNIKQRSIIDPETFFKVLARPMLSYVATLFHDILVRDMDQTAQDLDI
;
A
#
# COMPACT_ATOMS: atom_id res chain seq x y z
N MET A 1 -7.41 -9.21 7.69
CA MET A 1 -6.30 -10.18 7.79
C MET A 1 -6.42 -11.31 6.80
N ARG A 2 -7.31 -12.31 6.96
CA ARG A 2 -7.37 -13.50 6.09
C ARG A 2 -7.20 -13.27 4.59
N LEU A 3 -7.85 -12.22 4.08
CA LEU A 3 -7.75 -11.76 2.70
C LEU A 3 -6.32 -11.34 2.29
N LEU A 4 -5.70 -10.42 3.04
CA LEU A 4 -4.31 -9.97 2.81
C LEU A 4 -3.30 -11.10 3.01
N CYS A 5 -3.66 -12.12 3.78
CA CYS A 5 -2.83 -13.27 4.10
C CYS A 5 -2.91 -14.41 3.07
N GLY A 6 -3.84 -14.35 2.10
CA GLY A 6 -4.04 -15.43 1.14
C GLY A 6 -4.65 -16.70 1.74
N THR A 7 -5.60 -16.55 2.68
CA THR A 7 -6.19 -17.68 3.42
C THR A 7 -7.72 -17.72 3.33
N CYS A 8 -8.30 -17.15 2.27
CA CYS A 8 -9.75 -17.12 2.11
C CYS A 8 -10.23 -17.32 0.67
N LYS A 9 -11.53 -17.60 0.57
CA LYS A 9 -12.29 -17.63 -0.67
C LYS A 9 -13.27 -16.47 -0.65
N VAL A 10 -13.37 -15.77 -1.77
CA VAL A 10 -14.33 -14.68 -1.96
C VAL A 10 -15.31 -15.10 -3.03
N THR A 11 -16.59 -15.13 -2.68
CA THR A 11 -17.67 -15.45 -3.63
C THR A 11 -18.41 -14.16 -3.97
N ASN A 12 -18.45 -13.83 -5.26
CA ASN A 12 -19.33 -12.79 -5.76
C ASN A 12 -20.76 -13.34 -5.78
N THR A 13 -21.65 -12.76 -5.00
CA THR A 13 -23.03 -13.25 -4.83
C THR A 13 -23.92 -13.04 -6.05
N GLU A 14 -23.57 -12.13 -6.95
CA GLU A 14 -24.35 -11.85 -8.17
C GLU A 14 -24.00 -12.81 -9.31
N THR A 15 -22.72 -13.17 -9.43
CA THR A 15 -22.20 -14.04 -10.50
C THR A 15 -21.94 -15.47 -10.05
N GLU A 16 -22.05 -15.75 -8.75
CA GLU A 16 -21.67 -16.99 -8.07
C GLU A 16 -20.20 -17.41 -8.27
N LYS A 17 -19.39 -16.57 -8.94
CA LYS A 17 -17.97 -16.84 -9.16
C LYS A 17 -17.22 -16.73 -7.85
N THR A 18 -16.46 -17.77 -7.53
CA THR A 18 -15.57 -17.82 -6.37
C THR A 18 -14.13 -17.63 -6.81
N THR A 19 -13.43 -16.68 -6.18
CA THR A 19 -11.99 -16.48 -6.32
C THR A 19 -11.30 -16.99 -5.06
N GLU A 20 -10.30 -17.84 -5.23
CA GLU A 20 -9.46 -18.30 -4.13
C GLU A 20 -8.27 -17.35 -4.00
N VAL A 21 -8.18 -16.64 -2.87
CA VAL A 21 -7.07 -15.72 -2.60
C VAL A 21 -6.01 -16.51 -1.85
N LYS A 22 -4.88 -16.77 -2.52
CA LYS A 22 -3.76 -17.57 -2.01
C LYS A 22 -2.52 -16.74 -1.80
N THR A 23 -2.42 -15.58 -2.43
CA THR A 23 -1.26 -14.71 -2.31
C THR A 23 -1.24 -14.05 -0.93
N ASN A 24 -0.12 -14.16 -0.24
CA ASN A 24 0.18 -13.39 0.96
C ASN A 24 0.80 -12.04 0.56
N PHE A 25 0.06 -10.97 0.81
CA PHE A 25 0.45 -9.60 0.50
C PHE A 25 1.18 -8.91 1.66
N LEU A 26 1.24 -9.50 2.86
CA LEU A 26 1.98 -8.91 3.99
C LEU A 26 3.51 -9.02 3.84
N LYS A 27 4.00 -9.74 2.83
CA LYS A 27 5.44 -9.85 2.55
C LYS A 27 5.77 -9.37 1.15
N SER A 28 6.95 -8.78 1.02
CA SER A 28 7.56 -8.36 -0.25
C SER A 28 8.92 -9.06 -0.37
N PRO A 29 9.14 -9.96 -1.35
CA PRO A 29 8.19 -10.37 -2.39
C PRO A 29 7.00 -11.17 -1.83
N THR A 30 5.85 -11.06 -2.50
CA THR A 30 4.65 -11.84 -2.16
C THR A 30 4.87 -13.32 -2.47
N TRP A 31 4.31 -14.21 -1.65
CA TRP A 31 4.31 -15.65 -1.92
C TRP A 31 2.90 -16.23 -1.91
N GLU A 32 2.72 -17.41 -2.46
CA GLU A 32 1.47 -18.16 -2.28
C GLU A 32 1.50 -18.89 -0.94
N ASN A 33 0.40 -18.79 -0.21
CA ASN A 33 0.17 -19.55 1.00
C ASN A 33 -0.43 -20.91 0.60
N SER A 34 0.30 -21.97 0.89
CA SER A 34 -0.16 -23.35 0.63
C SER A 34 -1.14 -23.83 1.70
N GLU A 35 -1.17 -23.19 2.86
CA GLU A 35 -2.01 -23.57 4.00
C GLU A 35 -3.07 -22.51 4.30
N VAL A 36 -4.30 -22.96 4.57
CA VAL A 36 -5.42 -22.09 4.97
C VAL A 36 -5.38 -21.85 6.48
N ASN A 37 -4.22 -21.44 7.01
CA ASN A 37 -4.09 -21.08 8.43
C ASN A 37 -3.40 -19.72 8.60
N LEU A 38 -3.68 -19.10 9.73
CA LEU A 38 -3.12 -17.81 10.11
C LEU A 38 -1.92 -17.97 11.04
N ASN A 39 -1.36 -19.18 11.17
CA ASN A 39 -0.29 -19.45 12.14
C ASN A 39 0.96 -18.61 11.84
N PHE A 40 1.18 -18.25 10.57
CA PHE A 40 2.26 -17.33 10.22
C PHE A 40 2.09 -15.94 10.84
N LEU A 41 0.88 -15.51 11.25
CA LEU A 41 0.71 -14.23 11.97
C LEU A 41 1.38 -14.29 13.34
N ASP A 42 1.37 -15.46 13.99
CA ASP A 42 2.05 -15.68 15.27
C ASP A 42 3.59 -15.61 15.09
N GLU A 43 4.10 -15.84 13.88
CA GLU A 43 5.51 -15.64 13.49
C GLU A 43 5.79 -14.24 12.91
N TYR A 44 4.77 -13.55 12.40
CA TYR A 44 4.90 -12.28 11.71
C TYR A 44 5.11 -11.14 12.71
N GLN A 45 4.52 -11.25 13.89
CA GLN A 45 4.79 -10.33 14.98
C GLN A 45 4.79 -11.03 16.35
N GLU A 46 5.90 -10.91 17.05
CA GLU A 46 6.08 -11.44 18.40
C GLU A 46 5.05 -10.81 19.36
N GLY A 47 4.35 -11.65 20.11
CA GLY A 47 3.42 -11.22 21.16
C GLY A 47 1.94 -11.09 20.74
N PHE A 48 1.58 -11.31 19.47
CA PHE A 48 0.19 -11.26 19.03
C PHE A 48 -0.30 -12.56 18.38
N THR A 49 -1.43 -13.05 18.86
CA THR A 49 -2.12 -14.23 18.33
C THR A 49 -3.17 -13.85 17.28
N SER A 50 -3.45 -14.78 16.36
CA SER A 50 -4.57 -14.63 15.41
C SER A 50 -5.94 -14.33 16.06
N SER A 51 -6.16 -14.75 17.31
CA SER A 51 -7.38 -14.45 18.08
C SER A 51 -7.45 -12.98 18.49
N GLU A 52 -6.33 -12.40 18.92
CA GLU A 52 -6.25 -10.99 19.33
C GLU A 52 -6.47 -10.05 18.14
N TYR A 53 -5.87 -10.35 16.98
CA TYR A 53 -6.17 -9.63 15.74
C TYR A 53 -7.67 -9.61 15.42
N ASN A 54 -8.35 -10.75 15.53
CA ASN A 54 -9.78 -10.85 15.23
C ASN A 54 -10.64 -10.10 16.26
N SER A 55 -10.31 -10.19 17.55
CA SER A 55 -11.02 -9.48 18.62
C SER A 55 -10.88 -7.97 18.45
N HIS A 56 -9.67 -7.50 18.17
CA HIS A 56 -9.39 -6.08 18.01
C HIS A 56 -10.04 -5.50 16.75
N LEU A 57 -9.92 -6.19 15.60
CA LEU A 57 -10.58 -5.78 14.37
C LEU A 57 -12.10 -5.68 14.50
N LYS A 58 -12.73 -6.62 15.22
CA LYS A 58 -14.18 -6.53 15.50
C LYS A 58 -14.52 -5.25 16.26
N LYS A 59 -13.81 -4.99 17.37
CA LYS A 59 -14.02 -3.78 18.19
C LYS A 59 -13.79 -2.49 17.38
N ALA A 60 -12.71 -2.41 16.60
CA ALA A 60 -12.40 -1.25 15.76
C ALA A 60 -13.47 -1.05 14.66
N SER A 61 -13.92 -2.15 14.06
CA SER A 61 -14.96 -2.13 13.02
C SER A 61 -16.33 -1.68 13.53
N ASP A 62 -16.64 -1.86 14.81
CA ASP A 62 -17.91 -1.42 15.38
C ASP A 62 -18.00 0.11 15.50
N HIS A 63 -16.89 0.77 15.84
CA HIS A 63 -16.83 2.23 16.04
C HIS A 63 -16.71 3.00 14.73
N ASN A 64 -15.95 2.49 13.76
CA ASN A 64 -15.68 3.14 12.48
C ASN A 64 -16.15 2.28 11.29
N ARG A 65 -17.33 1.68 11.43
CA ARG A 65 -17.86 0.67 10.51
C ARG A 65 -17.87 1.11 9.05
N GLY A 66 -18.26 2.37 8.79
CA GLY A 66 -18.29 2.92 7.43
C GLY A 66 -16.91 2.90 6.78
N PHE A 67 -15.90 3.44 7.48
CA PHE A 67 -14.52 3.47 7.00
C PHE A 67 -13.98 2.06 6.74
N TYR A 68 -14.08 1.14 7.71
CA TYR A 68 -13.52 -0.21 7.57
C TYR A 68 -14.23 -1.04 6.51
N ARG A 69 -15.55 -0.88 6.35
CA ARG A 69 -16.30 -1.54 5.27
C ARG A 69 -15.82 -1.05 3.91
N ASP A 70 -15.79 0.27 3.71
CA ASP A 70 -15.42 0.83 2.41
C ASP A 70 -13.94 0.53 2.07
N LEU A 71 -13.06 0.50 3.06
CA LEU A 71 -11.67 0.04 2.89
C LEU A 71 -11.61 -1.46 2.53
N LEU A 72 -12.36 -2.29 3.24
CA LEU A 72 -12.41 -3.73 2.99
C LEU A 72 -12.93 -4.04 1.57
N ASP A 73 -13.95 -3.34 1.11
CA ASP A 73 -14.51 -3.51 -0.23
C ASP A 73 -13.45 -3.26 -1.32
N GLU A 74 -12.64 -2.19 -1.17
CA GLU A 74 -11.53 -1.90 -2.09
C GLU A 74 -10.46 -2.99 -2.05
N ILE A 75 -10.07 -3.44 -0.86
CA ILE A 75 -9.05 -4.50 -0.70
C ILE A 75 -9.56 -5.84 -1.29
N ILE A 76 -10.84 -6.18 -1.10
CA ILE A 76 -11.45 -7.40 -1.67
C ILE A 76 -11.31 -7.39 -3.18
N VAL A 77 -11.70 -6.29 -3.83
CA VAL A 77 -11.63 -6.19 -5.28
C VAL A 77 -10.17 -6.21 -5.75
N ALA A 78 -9.27 -5.50 -5.07
CA ALA A 78 -7.84 -5.51 -5.39
C ALA A 78 -7.22 -6.91 -5.34
N CYS A 79 -7.43 -7.64 -4.24
CA CYS A 79 -6.94 -9.02 -4.10
C CYS A 79 -7.54 -9.95 -5.14
N CYS A 80 -8.86 -9.91 -5.35
CA CYS A 80 -9.50 -10.78 -6.33
C CYS A 80 -9.02 -10.49 -7.75
N ALA A 81 -8.86 -9.21 -8.11
CA ALA A 81 -8.34 -8.81 -9.42
C ALA A 81 -6.89 -9.28 -9.61
N ALA A 82 -6.03 -9.16 -8.58
CA ALA A 82 -4.65 -9.65 -8.64
C ALA A 82 -4.57 -11.16 -8.91
N GLU A 83 -5.45 -11.96 -8.30
CA GLU A 83 -5.50 -13.41 -8.51
C GLU A 83 -6.08 -13.81 -9.86
N ASN A 84 -6.91 -12.95 -10.46
CA ASN A 84 -7.45 -13.16 -11.80
C ASN A 84 -6.58 -12.50 -12.91
N GLU A 85 -5.34 -12.09 -12.59
CA GLU A 85 -4.40 -11.41 -13.51
C GLU A 85 -4.99 -10.12 -14.14
N GLN A 86 -5.88 -9.44 -13.43
CA GLN A 86 -6.47 -8.15 -13.82
C GLN A 86 -5.70 -7.01 -13.12
N GLU A 87 -4.48 -6.75 -13.60
CA GLU A 87 -3.48 -5.94 -12.89
C GLU A 87 -3.87 -4.46 -12.82
N ILE A 88 -4.52 -3.93 -13.86
CA ILE A 88 -5.03 -2.55 -13.86
C ILE A 88 -6.12 -2.37 -12.80
N ILE A 89 -7.07 -3.31 -12.72
CA ILE A 89 -8.17 -3.27 -11.74
C ILE A 89 -7.58 -3.44 -10.33
N SER A 90 -6.65 -4.38 -10.17
CA SER A 90 -5.94 -4.59 -8.91
C SER A 90 -5.27 -3.32 -8.42
N PHE A 91 -4.50 -2.64 -9.29
CA PHE A 91 -3.85 -1.39 -8.95
C PHE A 91 -4.85 -0.27 -8.65
N LEU A 92 -5.93 -0.15 -9.45
CA LEU A 92 -6.98 0.86 -9.27
C LEU A 92 -7.57 0.80 -7.86
N HIS A 93 -7.99 -0.39 -7.44
CA HIS A 93 -8.57 -0.59 -6.11
C HIS A 93 -7.51 -0.50 -5.00
N THR A 94 -6.27 -0.91 -5.27
CA THR A 94 -5.14 -0.72 -4.35
C THR A 94 -4.92 0.76 -4.02
N TYR A 95 -4.86 1.64 -5.02
CA TYR A 95 -4.64 3.06 -4.73
C TYR A 95 -5.85 3.72 -4.06
N ARG A 96 -7.08 3.26 -4.33
CA ARG A 96 -8.28 3.74 -3.63
C ARG A 96 -8.32 3.34 -2.16
N ALA A 97 -7.85 2.12 -1.85
CA ALA A 97 -7.64 1.69 -0.46
C ALA A 97 -6.56 2.56 0.20
N TYR A 98 -5.47 2.83 -0.52
CA TYR A 98 -4.40 3.70 -0.07
C TYR A 98 -4.86 5.13 0.24
N GLU A 99 -5.68 5.77 -0.61
CA GLU A 99 -6.19 7.13 -0.36
C GLU A 99 -7.00 7.19 0.96
N ARG A 100 -7.81 6.16 1.24
CA ARG A 100 -8.56 6.06 2.49
C ARG A 100 -7.65 5.91 3.70
N ILE A 101 -6.64 5.05 3.58
CA ILE A 101 -5.60 4.84 4.59
C ILE A 101 -4.87 6.16 4.86
N ALA A 102 -4.38 6.83 3.81
CA ALA A 102 -3.56 8.02 3.90
C ALA A 102 -4.22 9.15 4.72
N TYR A 103 -5.54 9.27 4.62
CA TYR A 103 -6.32 10.23 5.40
C TYR A 103 -6.57 9.78 6.85
N ALA A 104 -7.05 8.55 7.03
CA ALA A 104 -7.54 8.09 8.34
C ALA A 104 -6.39 7.80 9.33
N PHE A 105 -5.25 7.36 8.82
CA PHE A 105 -4.20 6.76 9.64
C PHE A 105 -3.47 7.73 10.56
N PRO A 106 -3.05 8.92 10.10
CA PRO A 106 -2.49 9.92 11.01
C PRO A 106 -3.49 10.36 12.09
N MET A 107 -4.81 10.32 11.79
CA MET A 107 -5.86 10.65 12.75
C MET A 107 -6.05 9.55 13.80
N ILE A 108 -6.00 8.28 13.39
CA ILE A 108 -6.03 7.13 14.31
C ILE A 108 -4.82 7.22 15.26
N TYR A 109 -3.63 7.51 14.73
CA TYR A 109 -2.42 7.71 15.53
C TYR A 109 -2.59 8.84 16.57
N ALA A 110 -3.05 10.02 16.13
CA ALA A 110 -3.23 11.16 17.02
C ALA A 110 -4.32 10.93 18.09
N TYR A 111 -5.40 10.22 17.75
CA TYR A 111 -6.47 9.87 18.70
C TYR A 111 -5.97 8.94 19.82
N LYS A 112 -5.04 8.04 19.49
CA LYS A 112 -4.55 7.01 20.42
C LYS A 112 -3.36 7.45 21.25
N SER A 113 -2.61 8.44 20.79
CA SER A 113 -1.51 9.02 21.56
C SER A 113 -1.97 9.53 22.93
N ARG A 114 -1.18 9.18 23.96
CA ARG A 114 -1.35 9.71 25.33
C ARG A 114 -0.76 11.12 25.48
N ASP A 115 0.12 11.55 24.56
CA ASP A 115 0.66 12.90 24.51
C ASP A 115 -0.14 13.78 23.54
N TYR A 116 -1.22 14.36 24.05
CA TYR A 116 -2.08 15.23 23.26
C TYR A 116 -1.36 16.49 22.75
N LEU A 117 -0.38 17.01 23.50
CA LEU A 117 0.36 18.20 23.09
C LEU A 117 1.33 17.87 21.96
N GLY A 118 2.06 16.76 22.08
CA GLY A 118 2.89 16.19 21.03
C GLY A 118 2.08 15.92 19.77
N SER A 119 0.97 15.18 19.88
CA SER A 119 0.11 14.87 18.74
C SER A 119 -0.53 16.08 18.09
N PHE A 120 -0.87 17.12 18.86
CA PHE A 120 -1.32 18.40 18.29
C PHE A 120 -0.21 19.08 17.48
N ASN A 121 1.02 19.10 17.99
CA ASN A 121 2.17 19.66 17.29
C ASN A 121 2.49 18.85 16.02
N ASP A 122 2.45 17.53 16.11
CA ASP A 122 2.66 16.62 14.98
C ASP A 122 1.62 16.83 13.89
N LEU A 123 0.31 16.84 14.25
CA LEU A 123 -0.77 17.14 13.31
C LEU A 123 -0.58 18.49 12.63
N LYS A 124 -0.15 19.52 13.39
CA LYS A 124 0.12 20.85 12.85
C LYS A 124 1.28 20.83 11.86
N VAL A 125 2.35 20.07 12.14
CA VAL A 125 3.49 19.89 11.22
C VAL A 125 3.07 19.12 9.97
N TRP A 126 2.31 18.04 10.13
CA TRP A 126 1.85 17.24 9.01
C TRP A 126 0.90 18.04 8.11
N MET A 127 0.03 18.87 8.68
CA MET A 127 -0.92 19.72 7.94
C MET A 127 -0.32 21.05 7.45
N ALA A 128 0.92 21.41 7.83
CA ALA A 128 1.53 22.65 7.38
C ALA A 128 1.68 22.67 5.84
N ASP A 129 1.51 23.83 5.19
CA ASP A 129 1.64 23.97 3.73
C ASP A 129 0.69 23.14 2.83
N THR A 130 -0.43 22.64 3.34
CA THR A 130 -1.51 22.04 2.52
C THR A 130 -2.31 23.07 1.70
N LYS A 131 -1.72 24.23 1.37
CA LYS A 131 -2.35 25.38 0.68
C LYS A 131 -2.74 25.12 -0.80
N THR A 132 -2.71 23.87 -1.26
CA THR A 132 -3.08 23.48 -2.63
C THR A 132 -4.24 22.49 -2.59
N ASP A 133 -5.18 22.69 -3.52
CA ASP A 133 -6.45 21.95 -3.71
C ASP A 133 -6.54 20.58 -3.01
N GLY A 134 -7.42 20.51 -2.01
CA GLY A 134 -7.89 19.33 -1.25
C GLY A 134 -7.00 18.08 -1.29
N SER A 135 -7.07 17.32 -2.38
CA SER A 135 -6.35 16.05 -2.58
C SER A 135 -4.80 16.15 -2.54
N ALA A 136 -4.20 17.27 -2.94
CA ALA A 136 -2.74 17.42 -2.90
C ALA A 136 -2.22 17.61 -1.47
N GLY A 137 -3.01 18.28 -0.62
CA GLY A 137 -2.71 18.49 0.80
C GLY A 137 -2.77 17.20 1.62
N GLU A 138 -3.77 16.35 1.38
CA GLU A 138 -3.94 15.07 2.09
C GLU A 138 -2.79 14.09 1.84
N LEU A 139 -2.25 14.08 0.63
CA LEU A 139 -1.15 13.20 0.25
C LEU A 139 0.18 13.67 0.83
N ALA A 140 0.44 14.99 0.80
CA ALA A 140 1.60 15.57 1.46
C ALA A 140 1.55 15.37 2.99
N PHE A 141 0.37 15.45 3.58
CA PHE A 141 0.10 15.16 4.99
C PHE A 141 0.52 13.73 5.35
N PHE A 142 0.08 12.73 4.57
CA PHE A 142 0.43 11.34 4.85
C PHE A 142 1.92 11.05 4.66
N LYS A 143 2.59 11.67 3.68
CA LYS A 143 4.05 11.50 3.49
C LYS A 143 4.82 11.91 4.74
N ARG A 144 4.50 13.05 5.33
CA ARG A 144 5.16 13.56 6.54
C ARG A 144 4.87 12.70 7.76
N TYR A 145 3.64 12.18 7.86
CA TYR A 145 3.31 11.18 8.87
C TYR A 145 4.24 9.98 8.77
N LEU A 146 4.43 9.39 7.58
CA LEU A 146 5.35 8.26 7.40
C LEU A 146 6.78 8.61 7.84
N GLU A 147 7.28 9.79 7.47
CA GLU A 147 8.63 10.25 7.85
C GLU A 147 8.79 10.54 9.36
N THR A 148 7.69 10.78 10.08
CA THR A 148 7.69 11.00 11.53
C THR A 148 7.60 9.70 12.31
N VAL A 149 6.82 8.74 11.78
CA VAL A 149 6.36 7.56 12.50
C VAL A 149 7.23 6.33 12.26
N TYR A 150 7.93 6.29 11.12
CA TYR A 150 8.88 5.24 10.78
C TYR A 150 10.31 5.76 10.97
N ASP A 151 11.19 4.91 11.47
CA ASP A 151 12.61 5.23 11.57
C ASP A 151 13.31 5.21 10.20
N GLU A 152 14.54 5.71 10.16
CA GLU A 152 15.28 5.84 8.90
C GLU A 152 15.57 4.49 8.24
N ASP A 153 15.72 3.42 9.01
CA ASP A 153 16.05 2.09 8.51
C ASP A 153 14.81 1.41 7.91
N GLN A 154 13.66 1.56 8.56
CA GLN A 154 12.35 1.14 8.02
C GLN A 154 12.04 1.87 6.71
N LEU A 155 12.30 3.18 6.62
CA LEU A 155 12.08 3.97 5.40
C LEU A 155 13.04 3.58 4.26
N LYS A 156 14.19 2.96 4.57
CA LYS A 156 15.17 2.46 3.60
C LYS A 156 14.84 1.06 3.08
N VAL A 157 14.00 0.27 3.78
CA VAL A 157 13.57 -1.05 3.32
C VAL A 157 13.03 -0.94 1.90
N THR A 158 13.51 -1.79 1.00
CA THR A 158 13.17 -1.71 -0.42
C THR A 158 12.15 -2.77 -0.84
N THR A 159 11.28 -2.42 -1.77
CA THR A 159 10.43 -3.35 -2.52
C THR A 159 10.91 -3.46 -3.96
N ASP A 160 11.10 -4.70 -4.43
CA ASP A 160 11.57 -4.97 -5.78
C ASP A 160 10.44 -4.91 -6.81
N LEU A 161 10.61 -4.05 -7.82
CA LEU A 161 9.81 -4.05 -9.02
C LEU A 161 10.52 -4.89 -10.09
N ARG A 162 9.95 -6.04 -10.43
CA ARG A 162 10.57 -7.01 -11.35
C ARG A 162 9.96 -6.89 -12.74
N PHE A 163 10.79 -6.56 -13.73
CA PHE A 163 10.36 -6.33 -15.10
C PHE A 163 10.37 -7.63 -15.91
N GLN A 164 9.29 -7.87 -16.66
CA GLN A 164 9.11 -9.08 -17.48
C GLN A 164 8.87 -8.70 -18.96
N GLY A 165 8.96 -9.69 -19.85
CA GLY A 165 8.76 -9.48 -21.30
C GLY A 165 10.05 -9.30 -22.09
N SER A 166 9.98 -8.72 -23.28
CA SER A 166 11.14 -8.48 -24.15
C SER A 166 12.11 -7.45 -23.56
N GLU A 167 13.36 -7.44 -24.01
CA GLU A 167 14.36 -6.45 -23.58
C GLU A 167 13.88 -5.01 -23.79
N GLU A 168 13.28 -4.74 -24.94
CA GLU A 168 12.68 -3.43 -25.24
C GLU A 168 11.56 -3.07 -24.25
N THR A 169 10.68 -4.03 -23.91
CA THR A 169 9.60 -3.82 -22.94
C THR A 169 10.17 -3.46 -21.57
N ARG A 170 11.10 -4.29 -21.08
CA ARG A 170 11.71 -4.08 -19.77
C ARG A 170 12.45 -2.75 -19.70
N SER A 171 13.20 -2.39 -20.75
CA SER A 171 13.94 -1.13 -20.79
C SER A 171 13.02 0.10 -20.79
N ARG A 172 11.94 0.07 -21.58
CA ARG A 172 10.96 1.16 -21.60
C ARG A 172 10.25 1.31 -20.26
N GLN A 173 9.82 0.21 -19.65
CA GLN A 173 9.15 0.22 -18.34
C GLN A 173 10.10 0.71 -17.23
N PHE A 174 11.33 0.19 -17.21
CA PHE A 174 12.36 0.59 -16.25
C PHE A 174 12.64 2.09 -16.34
N SER A 175 12.91 2.59 -17.55
CA SER A 175 13.15 4.02 -17.79
C SER A 175 11.94 4.89 -17.44
N LEU A 176 10.72 4.45 -17.77
CA LEU A 176 9.49 5.16 -17.43
C LEU A 176 9.35 5.32 -15.91
N ILE A 177 9.45 4.21 -15.16
CA ILE A 177 9.29 4.24 -13.70
C ILE A 177 10.42 5.03 -13.04
N ARG A 178 11.68 4.71 -13.35
CA ARG A 178 12.84 5.35 -12.72
C ARG A 178 12.93 6.84 -13.06
N ASN A 179 12.91 7.17 -14.35
CA ASN A 179 13.29 8.52 -14.80
C ASN A 179 12.11 9.47 -14.85
N GLN A 180 10.92 9.00 -15.23
CA GLN A 180 9.77 9.89 -15.40
C GLN A 180 8.91 9.93 -14.14
N ILE A 181 8.61 8.77 -13.55
CA ILE A 181 7.70 8.67 -12.40
C ILE A 181 8.44 9.04 -11.11
N LEU A 182 9.51 8.33 -10.78
CA LEU A 182 10.31 8.58 -9.58
C LEU A 182 11.27 9.77 -9.73
N LYS A 183 11.55 10.21 -10.96
CA LYS A 183 12.48 11.30 -11.28
C LYS A 183 13.89 11.07 -10.72
N TRP A 184 14.29 9.81 -10.60
CA TRP A 184 15.62 9.45 -10.16
C TRP A 184 16.61 9.78 -11.26
N GLN A 185 17.46 10.77 -11.00
CA GLN A 185 18.54 11.16 -11.90
C GLN A 185 19.68 10.12 -11.84
N ASN A 186 20.58 10.18 -12.83
CA ASN A 186 21.75 9.29 -12.91
C ASN A 186 22.47 9.22 -11.56
N GLY A 187 22.53 8.02 -10.97
CA GLY A 187 23.22 7.77 -9.70
C GLY A 187 22.31 7.36 -8.53
N PHE A 188 21.01 7.65 -8.56
CA PHE A 188 20.10 7.05 -7.57
C PHE A 188 19.80 5.61 -7.98
N SER A 189 20.40 4.68 -7.25
CA SER A 189 20.20 3.24 -7.36
C SER A 189 20.44 2.66 -5.97
N THR A 190 19.54 1.80 -5.55
CA THR A 190 19.79 0.91 -4.41
C THR A 190 20.72 -0.22 -4.87
N GLU A 191 21.45 -0.84 -3.94
CA GLU A 191 22.40 -1.92 -4.27
C GLU A 191 21.72 -3.12 -4.96
N ALA A 192 20.42 -3.34 -4.70
CA ALA A 192 19.63 -4.41 -5.27
C ALA A 192 19.04 -4.12 -6.68
N THR A 193 19.16 -2.88 -7.17
CA THR A 193 18.66 -2.51 -8.49
C THR A 193 19.54 -3.10 -9.60
N VAL A 194 18.91 -3.80 -10.54
CA VAL A 194 19.54 -4.37 -11.74
C VAL A 194 18.89 -3.74 -12.97
N GLU A 195 19.67 -2.98 -13.74
CA GLU A 195 19.18 -2.21 -14.89
C GLU A 195 18.30 -3.06 -15.81
N ASN A 196 17.10 -2.55 -16.15
CA ASN A 196 16.10 -3.23 -16.98
C ASN A 196 15.60 -4.59 -16.46
N GLN A 197 15.86 -4.98 -15.22
CA GLN A 197 15.40 -6.26 -14.65
C GLN A 197 14.70 -6.09 -13.30
N VAL A 198 15.31 -5.34 -12.39
CA VAL A 198 14.81 -5.12 -11.04
C VAL A 198 15.06 -3.66 -10.66
N LEU A 199 14.02 -2.96 -10.21
CA LEU A 199 14.13 -1.64 -9.60
C LEU A 199 13.70 -1.75 -8.14
N SER A 200 14.65 -1.65 -7.21
CA SER A 200 14.36 -1.79 -5.78
C SER A 200 14.06 -0.41 -5.19
N VAL A 201 12.79 -0.21 -4.82
CA VAL A 201 12.23 1.08 -4.42
C VAL A 201 12.13 1.18 -2.90
N PRO A 202 12.79 2.15 -2.24
CA PRO A 202 12.65 2.36 -0.80
C PRO A 202 11.19 2.62 -0.40
N PHE A 203 10.82 2.18 0.81
CA PHE A 203 9.46 2.27 1.34
C PHE A 203 8.87 3.67 1.25
N LYS A 204 9.67 4.69 1.60
CA LYS A 204 9.26 6.10 1.51
C LYS A 204 8.93 6.57 0.08
N GLU A 205 9.52 5.94 -0.93
CA GLU A 205 9.33 6.29 -2.35
C GLU A 205 8.17 5.53 -2.99
N LEU A 206 7.66 4.45 -2.35
CA LEU A 206 6.45 3.76 -2.80
C LEU A 206 5.21 4.67 -2.75
N HIS A 207 5.16 5.57 -1.76
CA HIS A 207 4.21 6.69 -1.70
C HIS A 207 4.25 7.52 -3.00
N THR A 208 5.43 8.01 -3.38
CA THR A 208 5.63 8.84 -4.57
C THR A 208 5.23 8.09 -5.84
N LEU A 209 5.62 6.82 -5.94
CA LEU A 209 5.33 5.93 -7.06
C LEU A 209 3.82 5.77 -7.26
N LEU A 210 3.10 5.33 -6.22
CA LEU A 210 1.67 5.06 -6.25
C LEU A 210 0.89 6.30 -6.70
N LEU A 211 1.18 7.46 -6.10
CA LEU A 211 0.49 8.71 -6.42
C LEU A 211 0.80 9.24 -7.80
N THR A 212 2.05 9.12 -8.23
CA THR A 212 2.45 9.62 -9.54
C THR A 212 1.83 8.77 -10.64
N VAL A 213 1.74 7.45 -10.48
CA VAL A 213 1.02 6.55 -11.40
C VAL A 213 -0.47 6.89 -11.42
N ARG A 214 -1.11 7.00 -10.25
CA ARG A 214 -2.53 7.41 -10.12
C ARG A 214 -2.80 8.70 -10.88
N ASN A 215 -2.03 9.75 -10.61
CA ASN A 215 -2.23 11.07 -11.20
C ASN A 215 -1.99 11.10 -12.71
N ARG A 216 -0.94 10.41 -13.19
CA ARG A 216 -0.51 10.50 -14.59
C ARG A 216 -1.14 9.49 -15.53
N TYR A 217 -1.66 8.38 -14.99
CA TYR A 217 -2.33 7.34 -15.78
C TYR A 217 -3.85 7.37 -15.62
N PHE A 218 -4.39 7.43 -14.40
CA PHE A 218 -5.84 7.36 -14.16
C PHE A 218 -6.52 8.73 -14.13
N HIS A 219 -5.85 9.74 -13.60
CA HIS A 219 -6.37 11.11 -13.55
C HIS A 219 -5.76 12.00 -14.62
N GLN A 220 -5.64 11.49 -15.85
CA GLN A 220 -5.07 12.23 -16.99
C GLN A 220 -5.82 13.56 -17.20
N MET A 221 -5.21 14.65 -16.74
CA MET A 221 -5.71 15.99 -17.03
C MET A 221 -5.23 16.42 -18.42
N SER A 222 -6.18 16.77 -19.29
CA SER A 222 -5.89 17.34 -20.60
C SER A 222 -5.03 18.60 -20.47
N GLY A 223 -3.89 18.64 -21.19
CA GLY A 223 -2.96 19.78 -21.17
C GLY A 223 -1.69 19.57 -20.33
N ARG A 224 -1.61 18.54 -19.50
CA ARG A 224 -0.36 18.17 -18.80
C ARG A 224 0.57 17.38 -19.73
N THR A 225 1.82 17.84 -19.83
CA THR A 225 2.86 17.19 -20.67
C THR A 225 3.47 15.96 -20.01
N ASP A 226 3.31 15.82 -18.69
CA ASP A 226 3.91 14.77 -17.86
C ASP A 226 3.02 13.54 -17.64
N ASN A 227 1.87 13.45 -18.31
CA ASN A 227 1.01 12.26 -18.27
C ASN A 227 1.72 11.03 -18.85
N ILE A 228 1.42 9.85 -18.30
CA ILE A 228 1.90 8.58 -18.83
C ILE A 228 1.08 8.30 -20.10
N LYS A 229 1.70 8.51 -21.25
CA LYS A 229 1.01 8.36 -22.55
C LYS A 229 0.90 6.89 -22.90
N GLN A 230 -0.21 6.49 -23.53
CA GLN A 230 -0.41 5.12 -24.00
C GLN A 230 0.77 4.63 -24.86
N ARG A 231 1.31 5.47 -25.74
CA ARG A 231 2.48 5.14 -26.58
C ARG A 231 3.77 4.84 -25.80
N SER A 232 3.87 5.26 -24.54
CA SER A 232 5.01 5.01 -23.67
C SER A 232 4.94 3.63 -23.01
N ILE A 233 3.76 3.00 -23.01
CA ILE A 233 3.53 1.66 -22.47
C ILE A 233 3.22 0.73 -23.66
N ILE A 234 3.95 -0.38 -23.78
CA ILE A 234 3.69 -1.35 -24.86
C ILE A 234 2.36 -2.05 -24.61
N ASP A 235 2.17 -2.57 -23.41
CA ASP A 235 0.96 -3.23 -22.96
C ASP A 235 0.62 -2.78 -21.51
N PRO A 236 -0.55 -2.19 -21.28
CA PRO A 236 -0.96 -1.72 -19.96
C PRO A 236 -0.98 -2.79 -18.88
N GLU A 237 -1.53 -3.98 -19.14
CA GLU A 237 -1.57 -5.05 -18.14
C GLU A 237 -0.15 -5.48 -17.75
N THR A 238 0.74 -5.63 -18.73
CA THR A 238 2.16 -5.94 -18.49
C THR A 238 2.87 -4.82 -17.69
N PHE A 239 2.50 -3.56 -17.90
CA PHE A 239 3.03 -2.45 -17.09
C PHE A 239 2.50 -2.49 -15.65
N PHE A 240 1.20 -2.71 -15.46
CA PHE A 240 0.61 -2.78 -14.13
C PHE A 240 0.97 -4.06 -13.39
N LYS A 241 1.33 -5.15 -14.07
CA LYS A 241 1.87 -6.37 -13.45
C LYS A 241 3.12 -6.11 -12.60
N VAL A 242 3.94 -5.14 -13.02
CA VAL A 242 5.15 -4.71 -12.28
C VAL A 242 4.79 -3.93 -11.01
N LEU A 243 3.59 -3.34 -10.94
CA LEU A 243 3.20 -2.39 -9.90
C LEU A 243 2.14 -2.93 -8.94
N ALA A 244 1.13 -3.65 -9.43
CA ALA A 244 -0.09 -3.97 -8.71
C ALA A 244 0.19 -4.76 -7.43
N ARG A 245 0.87 -5.91 -7.53
CA ARG A 245 1.20 -6.76 -6.38
C ARG A 245 2.14 -6.06 -5.38
N PRO A 246 3.24 -5.40 -5.82
CA PRO A 246 4.07 -4.60 -4.91
C PRO A 246 3.31 -3.48 -4.20
N MET A 247 2.43 -2.74 -4.88
CA MET A 247 1.65 -1.67 -4.25
C MET A 247 0.60 -2.23 -3.30
N LEU A 248 -0.03 -3.37 -3.62
CA LEU A 248 -0.98 -4.02 -2.73
C LEU A 248 -0.29 -4.53 -1.47
N SER A 249 0.94 -5.04 -1.61
CA SER A 249 1.78 -5.41 -0.47
C SER A 249 2.12 -4.20 0.39
N TYR A 250 2.53 -3.09 -0.21
CA TYR A 250 2.77 -1.83 0.49
C TYR A 250 1.54 -1.35 1.29
N VAL A 251 0.36 -1.38 0.68
CA VAL A 251 -0.90 -1.05 1.36
C VAL A 251 -1.21 -2.02 2.50
N ALA A 252 -0.96 -3.32 2.31
CA ALA A 252 -1.15 -4.34 3.33
C ALA A 252 -0.22 -4.13 4.53
N THR A 253 1.06 -3.79 4.30
CA THR A 253 2.02 -3.45 5.34
C THR A 253 1.59 -2.21 6.11
N LEU A 254 1.20 -1.12 5.42
CA LEU A 254 0.70 0.08 6.09
C LEU A 254 -0.51 -0.23 6.97
N PHE A 255 -1.48 -0.99 6.44
CA PHE A 255 -2.66 -1.39 7.19
C PHE A 255 -2.31 -2.22 8.42
N HIS A 256 -1.41 -3.19 8.26
CA HIS A 256 -0.94 -4.04 9.35
C HIS A 256 -0.28 -3.22 10.45
N ASP A 257 0.67 -2.35 10.12
CA ASP A 257 1.43 -1.56 11.11
C ASP A 257 0.53 -0.66 11.95
N ILE A 258 -0.62 -0.26 11.42
CA ILE A 258 -1.59 0.53 12.17
C ILE A 258 -2.39 -0.32 13.13
N LEU A 259 -2.83 -1.51 12.70
CA LEU A 259 -3.50 -2.44 13.61
C LEU A 259 -2.60 -2.77 14.80
N VAL A 260 -1.32 -3.02 14.51
CA VAL A 260 -0.31 -3.32 15.51
C VAL A 260 -0.15 -2.19 16.51
N ARG A 261 0.05 -0.95 16.03
CA ARG A 261 0.20 0.21 16.90
C ARG A 261 -1.06 0.48 17.73
N ASP A 262 -2.25 0.23 17.17
CA ASP A 262 -3.52 0.31 17.91
C ASP A 262 -3.64 -0.78 19.00
N MET A 263 -3.09 -1.97 18.74
CA MET A 263 -3.07 -3.09 19.68
C MET A 263 -2.04 -2.90 20.81
N ASP A 264 -0.81 -2.48 20.50
CA ASP A 264 0.27 -2.22 21.48
C ASP A 264 -0.16 -1.18 22.53
N GLN A 265 -0.87 -0.15 22.10
CA GLN A 265 -1.35 0.92 22.97
C GLN A 265 -2.47 0.43 23.91
N THR A 266 -3.31 -0.50 23.44
CA THR A 266 -4.36 -1.13 24.25
C THR A 266 -3.78 -2.08 25.31
N ALA A 267 -2.68 -2.77 25.01
CA ALA A 267 -1.99 -3.63 25.99
C ALA A 267 -1.39 -2.82 27.15
N GLN A 268 -0.79 -1.66 26.86
CA GLN A 268 -0.28 -0.74 27.88
C GLN A 268 -1.37 -0.09 28.76
N ASP A 269 -2.63 -0.07 28.32
CA ASP A 269 -3.77 0.43 29.11
C ASP A 269 -4.31 -0.64 30.10
N LEU A 270 -4.00 -1.92 29.88
CA LEU A 270 -4.47 -3.04 30.72
C LEU A 270 -3.47 -3.45 31.82
N ASP A 271 -2.21 -3.01 31.72
CA ASP A 271 -1.16 -3.22 32.73
C ASP A 271 -1.09 -2.08 33.79
N ILE A 272 -2.16 -1.29 33.94
CA ILE A 272 -2.38 -0.26 34.97
C ILE A 272 -3.63 -0.62 35.79
#